data_AF-A0A7G9QUQ9-F1
#
_entry.id   AF-A0A7G9QUQ9-F1
#
_cell.length_a   1.000
_cell.length_b   1.000
_cell.length_c   1.000
_cell.angle_alpha   90.00
_cell.angle_beta   90.00
_cell.angle_gamma   90.00
#
_symmetry.space_group_name_H-M   'P 1'
#
loop_
_entity.id
_entity.type
_entity.pdbx_description
1 polymer ?
#
loop_
_entity_poly.entity_id
_entity_poly.type
_entity_poly.pdbx_seq_one_letter_code
_entity_poly.pdbx_strand_id
1 'polypeptide(L)'
;MAVVHAARARGFGAALLFFCGVGAMAGEITQPQEYAKYVGRSNTIDAFADFGDQVNLRDGRLSLRITDIELPGTGPTIRLTRIFNPDGLGQYFHETSGNGFGGWELEIPRIRTITSSTGGVSPYSPVDWQVVGANATEKNARCTRFSAPGRISFPTDAARGWEAYEWWNGYHLVDDGGSDQPVMTRANTTVRPDLLLMTSSNWLLGCLPATSNGEPGEAFLALAPDGTKYWFNYLVYTDADELQKPLFGEWAGSSSSLRTNDSPNKASGPTIPTPNIVADFDFLSRRYAAMLVTRIEDRFGNWVTYHYTAGKLDSIDASDGRHVSIAYPSAGSTIVTVGAGATAKTWSYAYTTSLGESQQQLTVTRPDGSTWQYSLHWQVASAMSVAQVETVPTCPYDTVPNGEYVDQTIISPSGATLVIRVTRRMFGRSYVPKDCFNANPNIPDSGIMKYPKDWYAFAVTSRTLSGSGLTTTTWTYTYAPPTSSWLQNCPTPTSCAGTVWTDVTSPDGSRRRSIFSNRFDETENKLLREEDYTSSGQLLRSKDYTYAAVSMADWTNNPYPWPVSIGNDQQTRQNSQTSGQWAPVRRTVTMQQGRSFMWEVPFACGQIGTAPCFDAYARPIRVVKNSAASP
;
A
#
# COMPACT_ATOMS: atom_id res chain seq x y z
N MET A 1 -83.52 -28.93 -2.10
CA MET A 1 -82.81 -29.03 -3.40
C MET A 1 -82.87 -27.66 -4.05
N ALA A 2 -81.82 -26.85 -3.92
CA ALA A 2 -81.71 -25.59 -4.64
C ALA A 2 -80.24 -25.37 -4.99
N VAL A 3 -80.04 -25.14 -6.27
CA VAL A 3 -78.80 -24.99 -7.03
C VAL A 3 -78.05 -23.72 -6.60
N VAL A 4 -76.71 -23.77 -6.56
CA VAL A 4 -75.80 -22.76 -7.18
C VAL A 4 -74.41 -23.40 -7.39
N HIS A 5 -73.86 -23.18 -8.59
CA HIS A 5 -72.54 -23.58 -9.06
C HIS A 5 -71.40 -22.66 -8.56
N ALA A 6 -70.26 -23.31 -8.29
CA ALA A 6 -68.87 -22.97 -8.65
C ALA A 6 -68.19 -21.66 -8.16
N ALA A 7 -67.04 -21.83 -7.49
CA ALA A 7 -65.75 -21.33 -7.98
C ALA A 7 -64.56 -22.00 -7.25
N ARG A 8 -63.57 -22.43 -8.03
CA ARG A 8 -62.28 -22.98 -7.57
C ARG A 8 -61.36 -21.85 -7.08
N ALA A 9 -60.72 -22.06 -5.93
CA ALA A 9 -59.44 -21.43 -5.59
C ALA A 9 -58.51 -22.53 -5.05
N ARG A 10 -57.46 -22.86 -5.80
CA ARG A 10 -56.34 -23.69 -5.32
C ARG A 10 -55.27 -22.74 -4.79
N GLY A 11 -55.14 -22.66 -3.46
CA GLY A 11 -54.01 -21.99 -2.83
C GLY A 11 -52.75 -22.82 -2.95
N PHE A 12 -51.71 -22.26 -3.58
CA PHE A 12 -50.33 -22.71 -3.39
C PHE A 12 -49.78 -21.97 -2.18
N GLY A 13 -49.49 -22.69 -1.10
CA GLY A 13 -48.80 -22.15 0.07
C GLY A 13 -47.34 -21.85 -0.28
N ALA A 14 -46.96 -20.58 -0.22
CA ALA A 14 -45.57 -20.15 -0.29
C ALA A 14 -44.89 -20.42 1.06
N ALA A 15 -43.94 -21.36 1.08
CA ALA A 15 -43.02 -21.51 2.19
C ALA A 15 -41.96 -20.38 2.11
N LEU A 16 -42.05 -19.40 3.01
CA LEU A 16 -40.98 -18.43 3.23
C LEU A 16 -39.79 -19.17 3.86
N LEU A 17 -38.76 -19.44 3.07
CA LEU A 17 -37.43 -19.75 3.57
C LEU A 17 -36.77 -18.44 4.01
N PHE A 18 -36.74 -18.22 5.32
CA PHE A 18 -35.85 -17.23 5.94
C PHE A 18 -34.40 -17.70 5.69
N PHE A 19 -33.73 -17.10 4.72
CA PHE A 19 -32.27 -17.11 4.68
C PHE A 19 -31.79 -16.28 5.88
N CYS A 20 -31.38 -16.95 6.96
CA CYS A 20 -30.44 -16.34 7.91
C CYS A 20 -29.20 -15.98 7.09
N GLY A 21 -28.97 -14.68 6.91
CA GLY A 21 -27.71 -14.19 6.37
C GLY A 21 -26.60 -14.74 7.23
N VAL A 22 -25.71 -15.52 6.63
CA VAL A 22 -24.43 -15.85 7.23
C VAL A 22 -23.73 -14.51 7.39
N GLY A 23 -23.60 -14.03 8.63
CA GLY A 23 -22.79 -12.84 8.90
C GLY A 23 -21.40 -13.09 8.33
N ALA A 24 -20.92 -12.16 7.51
CA ALA A 24 -19.52 -12.15 7.14
C ALA A 24 -18.73 -12.06 8.45
N MET A 25 -17.97 -13.09 8.79
CA MET A 25 -17.00 -13.02 9.87
C MET A 25 -15.99 -11.96 9.47
N ALA A 26 -15.83 -10.91 10.29
CA ALA A 26 -14.78 -9.93 10.07
C ALA A 26 -13.43 -10.56 10.41
N GLY A 27 -12.40 -10.30 9.61
CA GLY A 27 -11.05 -10.72 9.96
C GLY A 27 -10.46 -9.90 11.07
N GLU A 28 -9.54 -10.52 11.80
CA GLU A 28 -8.77 -9.87 12.85
C GLU A 28 -7.32 -9.80 12.42
N ILE A 29 -6.72 -8.61 12.51
CA ILE A 29 -5.28 -8.44 12.31
C ILE A 29 -4.63 -7.80 13.54
N THR A 30 -3.42 -8.21 13.87
CA THR A 30 -2.66 -7.68 15.00
C THR A 30 -1.85 -6.44 14.57
N GLN A 31 -1.49 -5.58 15.54
CA GLN A 31 -0.64 -4.42 15.25
C GLN A 31 0.72 -4.77 14.63
N PRO A 32 1.42 -5.84 15.04
CA PRO A 32 2.62 -6.32 14.35
C PRO A 32 2.39 -6.67 12.87
N GLN A 33 1.24 -7.23 12.51
CA GLN A 33 0.92 -7.54 11.12
C GLN A 33 0.79 -6.27 10.28
N GLU A 34 0.25 -5.18 10.84
CA GLU A 34 0.11 -3.88 10.15
C GLU A 34 1.45 -3.15 9.90
N TYR A 35 2.55 -3.56 10.52
CA TYR A 35 3.84 -2.84 10.45
C TYR A 35 4.35 -2.63 9.02
N ALA A 36 4.05 -3.57 8.13
CA ALA A 36 4.48 -3.52 6.74
C ALA A 36 3.85 -2.35 5.96
N LYS A 37 2.80 -1.70 6.49
CA LYS A 37 2.19 -0.48 5.91
C LYS A 37 2.99 0.79 6.21
N TYR A 38 3.84 0.78 7.22
CA TYR A 38 4.71 1.92 7.58
C TYR A 38 6.09 1.87 6.90
N VAL A 39 6.35 0.83 6.10
CA VAL A 39 7.66 0.57 5.48
C VAL A 39 7.53 0.42 3.96
N GLY A 40 8.26 1.26 3.22
CA GLY A 40 8.83 0.89 1.91
C GLY A 40 7.90 0.83 0.69
N ARG A 41 6.89 1.69 0.55
CA ARG A 41 5.99 1.69 -0.65
C ARG A 41 6.48 2.46 -1.89
N SER A 42 7.73 2.92 -1.93
CA SER A 42 8.32 3.56 -3.11
C SER A 42 9.73 3.06 -3.35
N ASN A 43 9.91 2.10 -4.26
CA ASN A 43 11.19 1.80 -4.93
C ASN A 43 11.01 0.98 -6.21
N THR A 44 12.05 1.00 -7.04
CA THR A 44 12.21 0.36 -8.35
C THR A 44 11.48 -0.97 -8.47
N ILE A 45 10.46 -0.93 -9.32
CA ILE A 45 9.72 -2.08 -9.82
C ILE A 45 10.36 -2.46 -11.14
N ASP A 46 10.90 -3.67 -11.23
CA ASP A 46 11.20 -4.26 -12.54
C ASP A 46 9.90 -4.81 -13.11
N ALA A 47 9.41 -4.19 -14.18
CA ALA A 47 8.29 -4.71 -14.96
C ALA A 47 8.84 -5.68 -16.00
N PHE A 48 8.27 -6.88 -16.06
CA PHE A 48 8.53 -7.80 -17.17
C PHE A 48 7.42 -7.71 -18.21
N ALA A 49 7.83 -7.68 -19.49
CA ALA A 49 6.91 -7.51 -20.59
C ALA A 49 5.96 -8.71 -20.76
N ASP A 50 4.77 -8.40 -21.27
CA ASP A 50 3.62 -9.22 -21.65
C ASP A 50 2.70 -9.76 -20.55
N PHE A 51 3.20 -10.09 -19.35
CA PHE A 51 2.36 -10.64 -18.27
C PHE A 51 1.95 -9.61 -17.20
N GLY A 52 2.53 -8.41 -17.23
CA GLY A 52 2.22 -7.33 -16.28
C GLY A 52 2.77 -7.55 -14.88
N ASP A 53 3.63 -8.55 -14.66
CA ASP A 53 4.24 -8.81 -13.37
C ASP A 53 5.35 -7.81 -13.04
N GLN A 54 5.31 -7.36 -11.79
CA GLN A 54 6.10 -6.26 -11.25
C GLN A 54 6.67 -6.70 -9.89
N VAL A 55 8.00 -6.68 -9.74
CA VAL A 55 8.66 -7.10 -8.50
C VAL A 55 9.39 -5.92 -7.87
N ASN A 56 9.05 -5.61 -6.61
CA ASN A 56 9.82 -4.67 -5.81
C ASN A 56 11.11 -5.35 -5.33
N LEU A 57 12.26 -4.94 -5.85
CA LEU A 57 13.54 -5.59 -5.51
C LEU A 57 14.01 -5.32 -4.06
N ARG A 58 13.39 -4.40 -3.31
CA ARG A 58 13.76 -4.12 -1.91
C ARG A 58 13.21 -5.15 -0.92
N ASP A 59 11.99 -5.62 -1.16
CA ASP A 59 11.23 -6.51 -0.26
C ASP A 59 10.52 -7.67 -0.97
N GLY A 60 10.77 -7.83 -2.27
CA GLY A 60 10.28 -8.93 -3.09
C GLY A 60 8.79 -8.91 -3.41
N ARG A 61 8.04 -7.90 -2.96
CA ARG A 61 6.59 -7.85 -3.16
C ARG A 61 6.23 -7.90 -4.64
N LEU A 62 5.22 -8.70 -4.96
CA LEU A 62 4.66 -8.82 -6.30
C LEU A 62 3.53 -7.79 -6.48
N SER A 63 3.45 -7.19 -7.65
CA SER A 63 2.24 -6.57 -8.17
C SER A 63 1.99 -7.11 -9.57
N LEU A 64 0.72 -7.26 -9.96
CA LEU A 64 0.34 -7.50 -11.34
C LEU A 64 -0.39 -6.25 -11.83
N ARG A 65 0.19 -5.55 -12.80
CA ARG A 65 -0.36 -4.31 -13.38
C ARG A 65 -0.55 -4.49 -14.88
N ILE A 66 -1.80 -4.52 -15.32
CA ILE A 66 -2.17 -4.76 -16.72
C ILE A 66 -3.03 -3.61 -17.24
N THR A 67 -2.57 -2.95 -18.30
CA THR A 67 -3.36 -1.94 -19.03
C THR A 67 -4.12 -2.63 -20.15
N ASP A 68 -5.42 -2.84 -19.95
CA ASP A 68 -6.28 -3.51 -20.94
C ASP A 68 -6.73 -2.54 -22.04
N ILE A 69 -6.92 -1.27 -21.69
CA ILE A 69 -7.40 -0.20 -22.57
C ILE A 69 -6.49 1.02 -22.41
N GLU A 70 -5.99 1.53 -23.53
CA GLU A 70 -5.29 2.80 -23.62
C GLU A 70 -5.80 3.57 -24.85
N LEU A 71 -6.39 4.73 -24.60
CA LEU A 71 -6.98 5.58 -25.63
C LEU A 71 -6.32 6.95 -25.56
N PRO A 72 -5.25 7.22 -26.33
CA PRO A 72 -4.67 8.55 -26.44
C PRO A 72 -5.59 9.50 -27.21
N GLY A 73 -5.46 10.81 -26.96
CA GLY A 73 -6.25 11.86 -27.63
C GLY A 73 -5.61 13.25 -27.48
N THR A 74 -6.39 14.30 -27.66
CA THR A 74 -5.90 15.70 -27.60
C THR A 74 -5.62 16.16 -26.16
N GLY A 75 -6.21 15.49 -25.18
CA GLY A 75 -6.01 15.74 -23.75
C GLY A 75 -5.49 14.52 -22.98
N PRO A 76 -5.78 14.42 -21.67
CA PRO A 76 -5.40 13.26 -20.87
C PRO A 76 -5.81 11.93 -21.53
N THR A 77 -4.93 10.94 -21.43
CA THR A 77 -5.16 9.60 -21.98
C THR A 77 -6.16 8.85 -21.11
N ILE A 78 -7.20 8.26 -21.70
CA ILE A 78 -8.06 7.33 -20.94
C ILE A 78 -7.31 6.01 -20.86
N ARG A 79 -7.02 5.56 -19.63
CA ARG A 79 -6.43 4.24 -19.36
C ARG A 79 -7.35 3.46 -18.44
N LEU A 80 -7.58 2.20 -18.80
CA LEU A 80 -8.11 1.21 -17.87
C LEU A 80 -7.00 0.22 -17.56
N THR A 81 -6.36 0.46 -16.42
CA THR A 81 -5.36 -0.45 -15.85
C THR A 81 -5.97 -1.15 -14.66
N ARG A 82 -5.70 -2.44 -14.52
CA ARG A 82 -6.07 -3.21 -13.34
C ARG A 82 -4.83 -3.68 -12.59
N ILE A 83 -4.89 -3.60 -11.27
CA ILE A 83 -3.83 -4.00 -10.36
C ILE A 83 -4.31 -5.13 -9.47
N PHE A 84 -3.44 -6.12 -9.24
CA PHE A 84 -3.58 -7.11 -8.19
C PHE A 84 -2.32 -7.14 -7.34
N ASN A 85 -2.50 -7.10 -6.02
CA ASN A 85 -1.43 -7.19 -5.03
C ASN A 85 -1.73 -8.38 -4.10
N PRO A 86 -0.91 -9.44 -4.08
CA PRO A 86 -1.12 -10.59 -3.19
C PRO A 86 -0.85 -10.26 -1.72
N ASP A 87 -0.09 -9.18 -1.43
CA ASP A 87 0.37 -8.77 -0.09
C ASP A 87 -0.70 -8.13 0.80
N GLY A 88 -1.99 -8.30 0.51
CA GLY A 88 -3.06 -7.80 1.37
C GLY A 88 -3.08 -8.56 2.67
N LEU A 89 -2.45 -8.03 3.74
CA LEU A 89 -2.35 -8.59 5.10
C LEU A 89 -3.69 -8.92 5.78
N GLY A 90 -4.81 -8.58 5.14
CA GLY A 90 -6.14 -8.80 5.65
C GLY A 90 -6.64 -10.25 5.53
N GLN A 91 -7.14 -10.81 6.63
CA GLN A 91 -7.64 -12.19 6.67
C GLN A 91 -8.88 -12.39 5.80
N TYR A 92 -9.78 -11.39 5.73
CA TYR A 92 -11.00 -11.47 4.94
C TYR A 92 -11.22 -10.24 4.05
N PHE A 93 -10.66 -9.08 4.41
CA PHE A 93 -10.76 -7.85 3.63
C PHE A 93 -9.40 -7.41 3.08
N HIS A 94 -9.25 -7.47 1.76
CA HIS A 94 -8.06 -6.95 1.10
C HIS A 94 -8.02 -5.42 1.17
N GLU A 95 -6.82 -4.84 1.28
CA GLU A 95 -6.62 -3.40 1.18
C GLU A 95 -7.14 -2.93 -0.18
N THR A 96 -8.31 -2.30 -0.16
CA THR A 96 -8.91 -1.73 -1.35
C THR A 96 -9.28 -0.27 -1.15
N SER A 97 -9.28 0.51 -2.23
CA SER A 97 -9.51 1.96 -2.18
C SER A 97 -10.82 2.36 -2.86
N GLY A 98 -11.88 1.55 -2.71
CA GLY A 98 -13.21 1.86 -3.24
C GLY A 98 -13.34 1.82 -4.76
N ASN A 99 -12.40 1.17 -5.44
CA ASN A 99 -12.26 1.02 -6.88
C ASN A 99 -12.16 -0.47 -7.28
N GLY A 100 -12.79 -1.33 -6.47
CA GLY A 100 -12.75 -2.78 -6.63
C GLY A 100 -13.30 -3.26 -7.98
N PHE A 101 -12.64 -4.26 -8.54
CA PHE A 101 -12.86 -4.80 -9.87
C PHE A 101 -12.79 -6.34 -9.84
N GLY A 102 -13.77 -6.94 -9.15
CA GLY A 102 -13.92 -8.39 -9.06
C GLY A 102 -12.75 -9.12 -8.40
N GLY A 103 -12.11 -8.49 -7.40
CA GLY A 103 -10.91 -8.95 -6.67
C GLY A 103 -9.59 -8.35 -7.19
N TRP A 104 -9.64 -7.62 -8.30
CA TRP A 104 -8.62 -6.65 -8.70
C TRP A 104 -9.02 -5.24 -8.25
N GLU A 105 -8.16 -4.27 -8.50
CA GLU A 105 -8.50 -2.84 -8.44
C GLU A 105 -8.34 -2.18 -9.80
N LEU A 106 -9.22 -1.25 -10.17
CA LEU A 106 -8.95 -0.33 -11.28
C LEU A 106 -7.98 0.76 -10.84
N GLU A 107 -6.88 0.97 -11.55
CA GLU A 107 -5.95 2.07 -11.27
C GLU A 107 -6.59 3.41 -11.65
N ILE A 108 -7.30 3.96 -10.67
CA ILE A 108 -7.93 5.27 -10.72
C ILE A 108 -7.20 6.16 -9.71
N PRO A 109 -6.79 7.37 -10.11
CA PRO A 109 -6.21 8.33 -9.19
C PRO A 109 -7.12 8.60 -8.01
N ARG A 110 -6.53 8.68 -6.82
CA ARG A 110 -7.30 8.85 -5.58
C ARG A 110 -6.41 9.30 -4.44
N ILE A 111 -7.04 9.91 -3.45
CA ILE A 111 -6.44 10.04 -2.12
C ILE A 111 -7.07 8.99 -1.23
N ARG A 112 -6.26 8.19 -0.53
CA ARG A 112 -6.73 7.06 0.27
C ARG A 112 -6.20 7.10 1.70
N THR A 113 -6.93 6.46 2.59
CA THR A 113 -6.59 6.27 4.01
C THR A 113 -7.35 5.09 4.59
N ILE A 114 -6.99 4.66 5.79
CA ILE A 114 -7.86 3.86 6.65
C ILE A 114 -8.61 4.77 7.64
N THR A 115 -9.83 4.40 8.02
CA THR A 115 -10.71 5.13 8.93
C THR A 115 -11.29 4.18 9.97
N SER A 116 -11.78 4.70 11.09
CA SER A 116 -12.60 3.92 12.01
C SER A 116 -14.06 3.94 11.55
N SER A 117 -14.75 2.83 11.72
CA SER A 117 -16.21 2.73 11.57
C SER A 117 -16.87 2.32 12.89
N THR A 118 -16.16 2.50 14.01
CA THR A 118 -16.57 2.03 15.33
C THR A 118 -17.74 2.86 15.86
N GLY A 119 -18.85 2.19 16.17
CA GLY A 119 -20.01 2.79 16.82
C GLY A 119 -19.84 2.91 18.34
N GLY A 120 -20.72 3.69 18.99
CA GLY A 120 -20.75 3.82 20.46
C GLY A 120 -19.60 4.62 21.06
N VAL A 121 -18.87 5.36 20.24
CA VAL A 121 -17.73 6.20 20.64
C VAL A 121 -18.18 7.58 21.12
N SER A 122 -17.30 8.28 21.84
CA SER A 122 -17.52 9.67 22.28
C SER A 122 -17.76 10.59 21.08
N PRO A 123 -18.60 11.63 21.19
CA PRO A 123 -18.88 12.58 20.11
C PRO A 123 -17.64 13.26 19.49
N TYR A 124 -16.55 13.36 20.26
CA TYR A 124 -15.26 13.92 19.82
C TYR A 124 -14.39 12.90 19.06
N SER A 125 -14.74 11.62 19.08
CA SER A 125 -14.03 10.58 18.35
C SER A 125 -14.33 10.69 16.85
N PRO A 126 -13.35 10.41 15.98
CA PRO A 126 -13.58 10.34 14.54
C PRO A 126 -14.38 9.08 14.20
N VAL A 127 -15.37 9.23 13.32
CA VAL A 127 -16.06 8.11 12.65
C VAL A 127 -16.01 8.39 11.14
N ASP A 128 -15.70 7.35 10.38
CA ASP A 128 -15.36 7.42 8.97
C ASP A 128 -14.18 8.37 8.71
N TRP A 129 -14.09 8.99 7.53
CA TRP A 129 -13.01 9.94 7.26
C TRP A 129 -13.30 11.21 8.05
N GLN A 130 -12.69 11.35 9.23
CA GLN A 130 -12.79 12.54 10.07
C GLN A 130 -11.44 12.88 10.68
N VAL A 131 -11.15 14.18 10.80
CA VAL A 131 -9.98 14.73 11.47
C VAL A 131 -10.34 15.24 12.86
N VAL A 132 -9.36 15.70 13.64
CA VAL A 132 -9.59 16.31 14.95
C VAL A 132 -10.46 17.57 14.82
N GLY A 133 -11.57 17.61 15.56
CA GLY A 133 -12.49 18.75 15.60
C GLY A 133 -13.50 18.67 16.75
N ALA A 134 -14.02 19.82 17.17
CA ALA A 134 -14.98 19.92 18.28
C ALA A 134 -16.43 19.60 17.85
N ASN A 135 -16.73 19.70 16.56
CA ASN A 135 -18.06 19.49 15.99
C ASN A 135 -17.97 18.81 14.61
N ALA A 136 -19.11 18.41 14.05
CA ALA A 136 -19.14 17.69 12.77
C ALA A 136 -18.51 18.48 11.61
N THR A 137 -18.71 19.80 11.55
CA THR A 137 -18.12 20.65 10.49
C THR A 137 -16.59 20.62 10.56
N GLU A 138 -16.01 20.81 11.74
CA GLU A 138 -14.56 20.75 11.94
C GLU A 138 -13.98 19.36 11.69
N LYS A 139 -14.66 18.31 12.16
CA LYS A 139 -14.22 16.92 11.93
C LYS A 139 -14.23 16.55 10.45
N ASN A 140 -15.15 17.14 9.68
CA ASN A 140 -15.27 16.93 8.23
C ASN A 140 -14.42 17.92 7.40
N ALA A 141 -13.71 18.85 8.04
CA ALA A 141 -12.78 19.79 7.41
C ALA A 141 -11.41 19.14 7.15
N ARG A 142 -11.42 18.00 6.46
CA ARG A 142 -10.28 17.10 6.26
C ARG A 142 -9.10 17.71 5.50
N CYS A 143 -9.33 18.80 4.76
CA CYS A 143 -8.30 19.47 3.97
C CYS A 143 -7.80 20.76 4.66
N THR A 144 -8.70 21.65 5.08
CA THR A 144 -8.31 22.92 5.72
C THR A 144 -7.77 22.70 7.14
N ARG A 145 -8.20 21.63 7.82
CA ARG A 145 -7.68 21.17 9.13
C ARG A 145 -6.90 19.85 9.01
N PHE A 146 -6.14 19.70 7.93
CA PHE A 146 -5.40 18.48 7.63
C PHE A 146 -4.52 18.04 8.81
N SER A 147 -4.92 16.93 9.43
CA SER A 147 -4.28 16.36 10.61
C SER A 147 -4.58 14.87 10.69
N ALA A 148 -3.85 14.18 11.56
CA ALA A 148 -4.20 12.82 11.96
C ALA A 148 -5.65 12.77 12.52
N PRO A 149 -6.33 11.62 12.43
CA PRO A 149 -7.59 11.43 13.16
C PRO A 149 -7.37 11.61 14.67
N GLY A 150 -8.43 11.97 15.40
CA GLY A 150 -8.38 12.09 16.86
C GLY A 150 -8.37 10.75 17.58
N ARG A 151 -8.13 10.78 18.90
CA ARG A 151 -8.30 9.60 19.77
C ARG A 151 -9.73 9.10 19.69
N ILE A 152 -9.89 7.79 19.48
CA ILE A 152 -11.18 7.12 19.61
C ILE A 152 -11.36 6.77 21.08
N SER A 153 -12.41 7.28 21.70
CA SER A 153 -12.67 7.13 23.13
C SER A 153 -14.08 6.60 23.35
N PHE A 154 -14.29 5.78 24.38
CA PHE A 154 -15.60 5.23 24.70
C PHE A 154 -16.21 5.94 25.92
N PRO A 155 -17.49 6.38 25.87
CA PRO A 155 -18.08 7.15 26.97
C PRO A 155 -18.15 6.42 28.31
N THR A 156 -18.28 5.09 28.26
CA THR A 156 -18.48 4.24 29.45
C THR A 156 -17.21 3.54 29.92
N ASP A 157 -16.09 3.74 29.24
CA ASP A 157 -14.83 3.09 29.55
C ASP A 157 -13.66 3.99 29.13
N ALA A 158 -13.11 4.72 30.09
CA ALA A 158 -12.01 5.65 29.87
C ALA A 158 -10.67 4.93 29.59
N ALA A 159 -10.52 3.70 30.07
CA ALA A 159 -9.34 2.87 29.84
C ALA A 159 -9.32 2.31 28.42
N ARG A 160 -10.50 2.12 27.80
CA ARG A 160 -10.63 1.81 26.38
C ARG A 160 -10.44 3.05 25.51
N GLY A 161 -9.60 2.91 24.50
CA GLY A 161 -9.44 3.92 23.47
C GLY A 161 -8.32 3.60 22.50
N TRP A 162 -8.36 4.23 21.33
CA TRP A 162 -7.40 4.01 20.27
C TRP A 162 -6.77 5.33 19.86
N GLU A 163 -5.47 5.41 20.00
CA GLU A 163 -4.70 6.54 19.46
C GLU A 163 -4.51 6.37 17.96
N ALA A 164 -4.49 7.46 17.20
CA ALA A 164 -4.39 7.40 15.75
C ALA A 164 -3.17 6.60 15.28
N TYR A 165 -2.01 6.77 15.91
CA TYR A 165 -0.81 6.04 15.55
C TYR A 165 -0.94 4.51 15.73
N GLU A 166 -1.90 4.02 16.51
CA GLU A 166 -2.10 2.58 16.71
C GLU A 166 -2.71 1.88 15.51
N TRP A 167 -3.49 2.58 14.69
CA TRP A 167 -4.35 1.97 13.66
C TRP A 167 -4.35 2.68 12.30
N TRP A 168 -4.00 3.97 12.29
CA TRP A 168 -3.97 4.80 11.10
C TRP A 168 -2.59 4.72 10.45
N ASN A 169 -2.53 4.88 9.11
CA ASN A 169 -1.32 4.74 8.30
C ASN A 169 -1.03 5.93 7.38
N GLY A 170 -1.67 7.08 7.61
CA GLY A 170 -1.44 8.29 6.83
C GLY A 170 -2.46 8.48 5.69
N TYR A 171 -2.40 9.65 5.06
CA TYR A 171 -3.12 9.92 3.81
C TYR A 171 -2.17 9.76 2.64
N HIS A 172 -2.59 9.08 1.59
CA HIS A 172 -1.74 8.80 0.44
C HIS A 172 -2.41 9.20 -0.86
N LEU A 173 -1.66 9.84 -1.75
CA LEU A 173 -2.08 10.11 -3.12
C LEU A 173 -1.56 8.96 -3.99
N VAL A 174 -2.47 8.34 -4.73
CA VAL A 174 -2.15 7.41 -5.82
C VAL A 174 -2.38 8.15 -7.13
N ASP A 175 -1.35 8.28 -7.96
CA ASP A 175 -1.43 8.96 -9.26
C ASP A 175 -1.84 8.03 -10.43
N ASP A 176 -1.90 8.58 -11.64
CA ASP A 176 -2.25 7.85 -12.88
C ASP A 176 -1.27 6.73 -13.27
N GLY A 177 -0.09 6.71 -12.65
CA GLY A 177 0.93 5.66 -12.83
C GLY A 177 0.90 4.60 -11.73
N GLY A 178 -0.02 4.74 -10.76
CA GLY A 178 -0.10 3.87 -9.59
C GLY A 178 0.95 4.19 -8.52
N SER A 179 1.62 5.35 -8.61
CA SER A 179 2.59 5.77 -7.60
C SER A 179 1.86 6.20 -6.32
N ASP A 180 2.09 5.46 -5.24
CA ASP A 180 1.52 5.69 -3.92
C ASP A 180 2.50 6.50 -3.05
N GLN A 181 2.09 7.69 -2.62
CA GLN A 181 2.96 8.62 -1.91
C GLN A 181 2.22 9.35 -0.78
N PRO A 182 2.87 9.58 0.37
CA PRO A 182 2.26 10.30 1.48
C PRO A 182 1.89 11.74 1.09
N VAL A 183 0.71 12.16 1.56
CA VAL A 183 0.27 13.56 1.54
C VAL A 183 0.61 14.19 2.88
N MET A 184 1.31 15.32 2.81
CA MET A 184 1.87 16.02 3.95
C MET A 184 1.42 17.47 3.97
N THR A 185 1.43 18.09 5.16
CA THR A 185 1.33 19.56 5.24
C THR A 185 2.58 20.19 4.63
N ARG A 186 2.43 21.30 3.91
CA ARG A 186 3.55 22.01 3.29
C ARG A 186 4.31 22.85 4.32
N ALA A 187 5.65 22.77 4.29
CA ALA A 187 6.48 23.59 5.15
C ALA A 187 6.44 25.09 4.78
N ASN A 188 6.24 25.43 3.50
CA ASN A 188 6.15 26.81 3.02
C ASN A 188 4.96 26.99 2.06
N THR A 189 4.03 27.85 2.45
CA THR A 189 2.79 28.15 1.71
C THR A 189 2.75 29.59 1.16
N THR A 190 3.79 30.41 1.36
CA THR A 190 3.76 31.86 1.07
C THR A 190 3.41 32.20 -0.38
N VAL A 191 3.92 31.44 -1.35
CA VAL A 191 3.69 31.71 -2.80
C VAL A 191 2.30 31.23 -3.25
N ARG A 192 1.76 30.18 -2.62
CA ARG A 192 0.49 29.55 -2.98
C ARG A 192 -0.23 29.13 -1.70
N PRO A 193 -0.83 30.10 -0.97
CA PRO A 193 -1.48 29.85 0.31
C PRO A 193 -2.76 29.03 0.18
N ASP A 194 -3.32 28.96 -1.04
CA ASP A 194 -4.46 28.13 -1.41
C ASP A 194 -4.13 26.63 -1.48
N LEU A 195 -2.85 26.29 -1.64
CA LEU A 195 -2.37 24.91 -1.71
C LEU A 195 -1.68 24.57 -0.39
N LEU A 196 -2.38 23.88 0.51
CA LEU A 196 -1.94 23.62 1.88
C LEU A 196 -1.06 22.36 2.00
N LEU A 197 -1.22 21.41 1.08
CA LEU A 197 -0.64 20.07 1.19
C LEU A 197 0.25 19.73 0.01
N MET A 198 1.15 18.77 0.19
CA MET A 198 2.03 18.30 -0.88
C MET A 198 2.44 16.83 -0.74
N THR A 199 3.09 16.31 -1.78
CA THR A 199 3.82 15.04 -1.74
C THR A 199 5.31 15.25 -2.04
N SER A 200 6.14 14.24 -1.77
CA SER A 200 7.56 14.27 -2.11
C SER A 200 7.83 14.37 -3.62
N SER A 201 6.89 13.93 -4.47
CA SER A 201 6.97 14.08 -5.93
C SER A 201 6.46 15.44 -6.44
N ASN A 202 6.33 16.46 -5.59
CA ASN A 202 5.89 17.83 -5.94
C ASN A 202 4.42 17.97 -6.38
N TRP A 203 3.54 17.03 -6.01
CA TRP A 203 2.11 17.31 -6.08
C TRP A 203 1.74 18.35 -5.04
N LEU A 204 0.84 19.27 -5.38
CA LEU A 204 0.33 20.29 -4.47
C LEU A 204 -1.19 20.16 -4.37
N LEU A 205 -1.77 20.27 -3.18
CA LEU A 205 -3.21 20.11 -2.98
C LEU A 205 -3.81 21.28 -2.22
N GLY A 206 -5.00 21.70 -2.67
CA GLY A 206 -5.89 22.65 -2.03
C GLY A 206 -7.27 22.04 -1.76
N CYS A 207 -8.14 22.82 -1.16
CA CYS A 207 -9.41 22.31 -0.63
C CYS A 207 -10.59 22.61 -1.54
N LEU A 208 -11.47 21.62 -1.67
CA LEU A 208 -12.81 21.77 -2.24
C LEU A 208 -13.83 21.75 -1.08
N PRO A 209 -14.90 22.55 -1.15
CA PRO A 209 -15.81 22.75 -0.02
C PRO A 209 -16.72 21.55 0.27
N ALA A 210 -16.91 20.66 -0.70
CA ALA A 210 -17.84 19.54 -0.60
C ALA A 210 -17.38 18.36 -1.47
N THR A 211 -17.82 17.15 -1.10
CA THR A 211 -17.78 15.98 -1.99
C THR A 211 -18.87 16.09 -3.07
N SER A 212 -18.65 15.48 -4.23
CA SER A 212 -19.60 15.45 -5.35
C SER A 212 -20.73 14.47 -5.14
N ASN A 213 -20.57 13.48 -4.26
CA ASN A 213 -21.58 12.45 -3.99
C ASN A 213 -22.42 12.72 -2.73
N GLY A 214 -22.27 13.90 -2.11
CA GLY A 214 -23.08 14.31 -0.97
C GLY A 214 -22.60 13.79 0.39
N GLU A 215 -21.49 13.05 0.42
CA GLU A 215 -20.82 12.70 1.67
C GLU A 215 -20.37 13.97 2.41
N PRO A 216 -20.54 14.06 3.74
CA PRO A 216 -20.23 15.27 4.48
C PRO A 216 -18.75 15.70 4.37
N GLY A 217 -18.51 17.00 4.22
CA GLY A 217 -17.18 17.59 4.38
C GLY A 217 -16.43 17.95 3.11
N GLU A 218 -15.21 18.43 3.34
CA GLU A 218 -14.32 18.92 2.29
C GLU A 218 -13.79 17.80 1.39
N ALA A 219 -13.26 18.20 0.25
CA ALA A 219 -12.60 17.36 -0.73
C ALA A 219 -11.27 18.03 -1.17
N PHE A 220 -10.58 17.48 -2.17
CA PHE A 220 -9.25 17.93 -2.56
C PHE A 220 -9.17 18.28 -4.05
N LEU A 221 -8.52 19.41 -4.34
CA LEU A 221 -8.03 19.74 -5.68
C LEU A 221 -6.52 19.54 -5.67
N ALA A 222 -6.01 18.63 -6.49
CA ALA A 222 -4.57 18.44 -6.65
C ALA A 222 -4.05 19.05 -7.94
N LEU A 223 -2.81 19.50 -7.90
CA LEU A 223 -2.02 20.00 -9.01
C LEU A 223 -0.77 19.12 -9.12
N ALA A 224 -0.67 18.39 -10.22
CA ALA A 224 0.49 17.57 -10.54
C ALA A 224 1.72 18.44 -10.89
N PRO A 225 2.94 17.88 -10.86
CA PRO A 225 4.17 18.60 -11.21
C PRO A 225 4.20 19.16 -12.64
N ASP A 226 3.44 18.55 -13.54
CA ASP A 226 3.25 18.99 -14.92
C ASP A 226 2.14 20.05 -15.09
N GLY A 227 1.51 20.48 -13.99
CA GLY A 227 0.43 21.47 -14.00
C GLY A 227 -0.96 20.90 -14.30
N THR A 228 -1.11 19.59 -14.49
CA THR A 228 -2.41 18.92 -14.64
C THR A 228 -3.19 18.97 -13.32
N LYS A 229 -4.48 19.27 -13.39
CA LYS A 229 -5.37 19.37 -12.22
C LYS A 229 -6.23 18.13 -12.06
N TYR A 230 -6.44 17.72 -10.83
CA TYR A 230 -7.23 16.55 -10.45
C TYR A 230 -8.25 16.94 -9.38
N TRP A 231 -9.52 16.66 -9.63
CA TRP A 231 -10.59 16.89 -8.66
C TRP A 231 -10.89 15.59 -7.93
N PHE A 232 -10.30 15.43 -6.74
CA PHE A 232 -10.58 14.31 -5.85
C PHE A 232 -11.74 14.69 -4.92
N ASN A 233 -12.96 14.36 -5.32
CA ASN A 233 -14.16 14.77 -4.60
C ASN A 233 -15.27 13.72 -4.56
N TYR A 234 -15.05 12.48 -5.00
CA TYR A 234 -16.04 11.41 -4.85
C TYR A 234 -15.60 10.45 -3.73
N LEU A 235 -16.25 10.55 -2.56
CA LEU A 235 -15.82 9.83 -1.36
C LEU A 235 -16.51 8.47 -1.24
N VAL A 236 -15.74 7.39 -1.13
CA VAL A 236 -16.23 6.02 -0.97
C VAL A 236 -15.56 5.32 0.20
N TYR A 237 -16.28 4.34 0.75
CA TYR A 237 -15.78 3.48 1.82
C TYR A 237 -15.92 2.01 1.43
N THR A 238 -14.96 1.21 1.87
CA THR A 238 -14.95 -0.26 1.76
C THR A 238 -14.52 -0.84 3.09
N ASP A 239 -15.11 -1.97 3.49
CA ASP A 239 -14.78 -2.59 4.77
C ASP A 239 -13.31 -3.02 4.82
N ALA A 240 -12.72 -2.89 6.01
CA ALA A 240 -11.38 -3.36 6.33
C ALA A 240 -11.47 -4.34 7.50
N ASP A 241 -10.47 -5.22 7.64
CA ASP A 241 -10.41 -6.11 8.80
C ASP A 241 -10.33 -5.32 10.12
N GLU A 242 -10.85 -5.91 11.18
CA GLU A 242 -10.78 -5.32 12.51
C GLU A 242 -9.34 -5.38 13.02
N LEU A 243 -8.90 -4.30 13.63
CA LEU A 243 -7.62 -4.29 14.33
C LEU A 243 -7.85 -4.72 15.76
N GLN A 244 -7.07 -5.69 16.22
CA GLN A 244 -7.07 -6.09 17.63
C GLN A 244 -5.84 -5.56 18.35
N LYS A 245 -6.03 -5.19 19.63
CA LYS A 245 -4.91 -4.92 20.56
C LYS A 245 -5.21 -5.50 21.93
N PRO A 246 -4.19 -5.95 22.67
CA PRO A 246 -4.38 -6.40 24.04
C PRO A 246 -4.73 -5.21 24.94
N LEU A 247 -5.70 -5.42 25.83
CA LEU A 247 -5.97 -4.52 26.94
C LEU A 247 -4.95 -4.81 28.05
N PHE A 248 -3.86 -4.05 28.07
CA PHE A 248 -3.03 -4.00 29.27
C PHE A 248 -3.75 -3.13 30.30
N GLY A 249 -4.19 -3.74 31.39
CA GLY A 249 -4.78 -2.99 32.50
C GLY A 249 -3.76 -2.04 33.11
N GLU A 250 -3.75 -0.78 32.69
CA GLU A 250 -3.59 0.30 33.67
C GLU A 250 -4.78 0.15 34.61
N TRP A 251 -4.54 -0.48 35.77
CA TRP A 251 -5.57 -0.90 36.71
C TRP A 251 -6.56 -1.91 36.14
N ALA A 252 -6.23 -3.20 36.25
CA ALA A 252 -7.23 -4.27 36.40
C ALA A 252 -7.95 -4.17 37.77
N GLY A 253 -8.49 -3.00 38.07
CA GLY A 253 -9.27 -2.71 39.27
C GLY A 253 -10.58 -2.06 38.85
N SER A 254 -11.67 -2.81 39.00
CA SER A 254 -13.07 -2.39 38.82
C SER A 254 -13.60 -2.29 37.38
N SER A 255 -13.62 -3.41 36.66
CA SER A 255 -14.83 -3.92 35.95
C SER A 255 -14.52 -5.14 35.08
N SER A 256 -13.57 -6.00 35.49
CA SER A 256 -13.54 -7.35 34.94
C SER A 256 -14.83 -8.08 35.35
N SER A 257 -15.83 -8.12 34.47
CA SER A 257 -16.61 -9.34 34.40
C SER A 257 -15.63 -10.40 33.91
N LEU A 258 -14.96 -11.05 34.86
CA LEU A 258 -14.46 -12.40 34.65
C LEU A 258 -15.64 -13.18 34.09
N ARG A 259 -15.70 -13.35 32.76
CA ARG A 259 -16.42 -14.50 32.21
C ARG A 259 -15.53 -15.67 32.57
N THR A 260 -15.63 -16.13 33.81
CA THR A 260 -15.30 -17.52 34.08
C THR A 260 -16.19 -18.30 33.12
N ASN A 261 -15.56 -19.04 32.21
CA ASN A 261 -16.21 -20.23 31.69
C ASN A 261 -16.35 -21.18 32.89
N ASP A 262 -17.26 -20.87 33.81
CA ASP A 262 -17.77 -21.82 34.78
C ASP A 262 -18.65 -22.79 34.00
N SER A 263 -17.99 -23.73 33.33
CA SER A 263 -18.56 -25.07 33.20
C SER A 263 -18.44 -25.71 34.58
N PRO A 264 -19.54 -25.95 35.31
CA PRO A 264 -19.45 -26.66 36.57
C PRO A 264 -19.21 -28.12 36.21
N ASN A 265 -17.96 -28.60 36.22
CA ASN A 265 -17.62 -29.97 36.61
C ASN A 265 -16.11 -30.29 36.51
N LYS A 266 -15.62 -30.86 37.63
CA LYS A 266 -14.47 -31.77 37.84
C LYS A 266 -13.06 -31.21 38.13
N ALA A 267 -12.75 -31.33 39.43
CA ALA A 267 -11.68 -32.16 40.03
C ALA A 267 -10.29 -31.55 40.31
N SER A 268 -10.15 -31.09 41.57
CA SER A 268 -9.06 -31.32 42.54
C SER A 268 -7.69 -31.85 42.05
N GLY A 269 -6.67 -31.00 42.16
CA GLY A 269 -5.25 -31.34 42.30
C GLY A 269 -4.42 -30.05 42.56
N PRO A 270 -3.35 -30.07 43.37
CA PRO A 270 -2.59 -28.86 43.69
C PRO A 270 -1.62 -28.58 42.54
N THR A 271 -2.09 -27.84 41.54
CA THR A 271 -1.23 -27.25 40.51
C THR A 271 -1.09 -25.76 40.81
N ILE A 272 0.17 -25.31 40.84
CA ILE A 272 0.53 -23.90 40.86
C ILE A 272 -0.28 -23.23 39.74
N PRO A 273 -1.12 -22.22 40.01
CA PRO A 273 -1.79 -21.52 38.93
C PRO A 273 -0.71 -20.73 38.20
N THR A 274 -0.26 -21.24 37.05
CA THR A 274 0.21 -20.33 36.01
C THR A 274 -0.98 -19.42 35.73
N PRO A 275 -0.87 -18.09 35.91
CA PRO A 275 -1.93 -17.22 35.48
C PRO A 275 -1.98 -17.36 33.96
N ASN A 276 -2.96 -18.13 33.48
CA ASN A 276 -3.47 -17.97 32.12
C ASN A 276 -4.10 -16.58 32.10
N ILE A 277 -3.28 -15.54 31.91
CA ILE A 277 -3.75 -14.23 31.54
C ILE A 277 -4.28 -14.40 30.11
N VAL A 278 -5.57 -14.69 30.00
CA VAL A 278 -6.28 -14.42 28.76
C VAL A 278 -6.24 -12.90 28.65
N ALA A 279 -5.45 -12.37 27.72
CA ALA A 279 -5.51 -10.96 27.42
C ALA A 279 -6.93 -10.68 26.92
N ASP A 280 -7.69 -9.82 27.60
CA ASP A 280 -8.87 -9.24 26.99
C ASP A 280 -8.40 -8.39 25.81
N PHE A 281 -8.99 -8.60 24.63
CA PHE A 281 -8.67 -7.83 23.43
C PHE A 281 -9.71 -6.73 23.23
N ASP A 282 -9.25 -5.55 22.82
CA ASP A 282 -10.13 -4.53 22.25
C ASP A 282 -10.06 -4.64 20.73
N PHE A 283 -11.19 -4.36 20.08
CA PHE A 283 -11.35 -4.45 18.64
C PHE A 283 -11.73 -3.09 18.08
N LEU A 284 -11.09 -2.74 16.96
CA LEU A 284 -11.39 -1.53 16.21
C LEU A 284 -11.91 -1.92 14.82
N SER A 285 -13.21 -1.73 14.62
CA SER A 285 -13.82 -1.79 13.29
C SER A 285 -13.33 -0.63 12.42
N ARG A 286 -12.92 -0.94 11.18
CA ARG A 286 -12.27 0.00 10.27
C ARG A 286 -12.86 -0.10 8.86
N ARG A 287 -12.64 0.95 8.09
CA ARG A 287 -12.92 1.01 6.66
C ARG A 287 -11.74 1.62 5.93
N TYR A 288 -11.48 1.16 4.72
CA TYR A 288 -10.69 1.94 3.79
C TYR A 288 -11.57 3.05 3.21
N ALA A 289 -11.02 4.26 3.13
CA ALA A 289 -11.68 5.40 2.53
C ALA A 289 -10.86 5.90 1.35
N ALA A 290 -11.55 6.28 0.28
CA ALA A 290 -10.91 6.85 -0.89
C ALA A 290 -11.71 8.03 -1.44
N MET A 291 -10.98 9.09 -1.76
CA MET A 291 -11.48 10.26 -2.47
C MET A 291 -11.08 10.07 -3.94
N LEU A 292 -11.99 9.50 -4.72
CA LEU A 292 -11.78 9.21 -6.14
C LEU A 292 -11.82 10.49 -6.97
N VAL A 293 -11.05 10.49 -8.06
CA VAL A 293 -11.04 11.58 -9.04
C VAL A 293 -12.35 11.62 -9.82
N THR A 294 -12.95 12.80 -10.02
CA THR A 294 -14.09 12.98 -10.92
C THR A 294 -13.72 13.69 -12.21
N ARG A 295 -12.59 14.39 -12.22
CA ARG A 295 -12.09 15.13 -13.38
C ARG A 295 -10.58 15.25 -13.35
N ILE A 296 -9.97 15.15 -14.53
CA ILE A 296 -8.58 15.50 -14.79
C ILE A 296 -8.56 16.52 -15.92
N GLU A 297 -7.82 17.61 -15.75
CA GLU A 297 -7.71 18.69 -16.74
C GLU A 297 -6.24 19.08 -16.94
N ASP A 298 -5.77 19.02 -18.18
CA ASP A 298 -4.42 19.46 -18.52
C ASP A 298 -4.29 20.99 -18.52
N ARG A 299 -3.07 21.49 -18.71
CA ARG A 299 -2.78 22.94 -18.73
C ARG A 299 -3.42 23.71 -19.89
N PHE A 300 -3.93 23.03 -20.90
CA PHE A 300 -4.59 23.61 -22.08
C PHE A 300 -6.11 23.58 -21.96
N GLY A 301 -6.65 22.99 -20.90
CA GLY A 301 -8.09 22.90 -20.65
C GLY A 301 -8.74 21.65 -21.26
N ASN A 302 -7.98 20.72 -21.83
CA ASN A 302 -8.53 19.43 -22.24
C ASN A 302 -8.73 18.56 -21.00
N TRP A 303 -9.83 17.80 -20.98
CA TRP A 303 -10.22 17.07 -19.79
C TRP A 303 -10.70 15.64 -20.08
N VAL A 304 -10.64 14.82 -19.03
CA VAL A 304 -11.40 13.58 -18.87
C VAL A 304 -12.22 13.64 -17.58
N THR A 305 -13.45 13.14 -17.61
CA THR A 305 -14.35 13.05 -16.45
C THR A 305 -14.70 11.61 -16.16
N TYR A 306 -14.79 11.29 -14.87
CA TYR A 306 -15.10 9.96 -14.34
C TYR A 306 -16.47 10.02 -13.69
N HIS A 307 -17.34 9.10 -14.09
CA HIS A 307 -18.72 9.04 -13.64
C HIS A 307 -18.90 7.77 -12.81
N TYR A 308 -19.55 7.92 -11.65
CA TYR A 308 -19.69 6.86 -10.67
C TYR A 308 -21.14 6.70 -10.22
N THR A 309 -21.57 5.46 -10.13
CA THR A 309 -22.88 5.07 -9.61
C THR A 309 -22.68 4.10 -8.44
N ALA A 310 -23.22 4.44 -7.27
CA ALA A 310 -23.12 3.62 -6.06
C ALA A 310 -21.67 3.18 -5.72
N GLY A 311 -20.72 4.11 -5.85
CA GLY A 311 -19.30 3.83 -5.56
C GLY A 311 -18.53 3.10 -6.65
N LYS A 312 -19.15 2.76 -7.79
CA LYS A 312 -18.49 2.06 -8.91
C LYS A 312 -18.38 2.97 -10.12
N LEU A 313 -17.26 2.88 -10.84
CA LEU A 313 -17.04 3.62 -12.09
C LEU A 313 -18.00 3.10 -13.17
N ASP A 314 -18.82 3.97 -13.74
CA ASP A 314 -19.76 3.63 -14.81
C ASP A 314 -19.26 4.05 -16.19
N SER A 315 -18.52 5.16 -16.28
CA SER A 315 -18.04 5.70 -17.55
C SER A 315 -16.91 6.71 -17.39
N ILE A 316 -16.16 6.90 -18.49
CA ILE A 316 -15.13 7.93 -18.63
C ILE A 316 -15.37 8.66 -19.95
N ASP A 317 -15.49 9.98 -19.88
CA ASP A 317 -15.70 10.86 -21.02
C ASP A 317 -14.52 11.82 -21.19
N ALA A 318 -14.14 12.09 -22.44
CA ALA A 318 -13.11 13.07 -22.76
C ALA A 318 -13.66 14.26 -23.54
N SER A 319 -13.03 15.41 -23.35
CA SER A 319 -13.30 16.65 -24.11
C SER A 319 -13.21 16.51 -25.64
N ASP A 320 -12.54 15.48 -26.16
CA ASP A 320 -12.40 15.18 -27.59
C ASP A 320 -13.36 14.09 -28.10
N GLY A 321 -14.33 13.67 -27.26
CA GLY A 321 -15.39 12.73 -27.63
C GLY A 321 -15.03 11.25 -27.45
N ARG A 322 -13.84 10.91 -26.95
CA ARG A 322 -13.55 9.53 -26.50
C ARG A 322 -14.46 9.17 -25.33
N HIS A 323 -14.95 7.94 -25.34
CA HIS A 323 -15.86 7.41 -24.33
C HIS A 323 -15.56 5.95 -24.02
N VAL A 324 -15.59 5.61 -22.74
CA VAL A 324 -15.52 4.25 -22.21
C VAL A 324 -16.69 4.04 -21.26
N SER A 325 -17.47 2.98 -21.46
CA SER A 325 -18.53 2.57 -20.53
C SER A 325 -18.19 1.26 -19.85
N ILE A 326 -18.61 1.13 -18.60
CA ILE A 326 -18.38 -0.02 -17.74
C ILE A 326 -19.74 -0.48 -17.20
N ALA A 327 -20.09 -1.72 -17.49
CA ALA A 327 -21.32 -2.35 -17.05
C ALA A 327 -21.02 -3.52 -16.11
N TYR A 328 -21.88 -3.73 -15.12
CA TYR A 328 -21.80 -4.81 -14.14
C TYR A 328 -23.05 -5.70 -14.23
N PRO A 329 -23.16 -6.60 -15.24
CA PRO A 329 -24.41 -7.32 -15.53
C PRO A 329 -24.85 -8.27 -14.42
N SER A 330 -23.89 -8.83 -13.67
CA SER A 330 -24.13 -9.75 -12.56
C SER A 330 -22.98 -9.69 -11.56
N ALA A 331 -23.19 -10.27 -10.37
CA ALA A 331 -22.07 -10.58 -9.49
C ALA A 331 -21.05 -11.47 -10.24
N GLY A 332 -19.77 -11.09 -10.21
CA GLY A 332 -18.72 -11.84 -10.92
C GLY A 332 -18.63 -11.59 -12.43
N SER A 333 -19.29 -10.57 -12.98
CA SER A 333 -19.10 -10.17 -14.38
C SER A 333 -19.01 -8.66 -14.56
N THR A 334 -18.02 -8.22 -15.34
CA THR A 334 -17.89 -6.84 -15.78
C THR A 334 -17.70 -6.80 -17.29
N ILE A 335 -18.32 -5.83 -17.96
CA ILE A 335 -18.18 -5.59 -19.39
C ILE A 335 -17.69 -4.16 -19.57
N VAL A 336 -16.60 -3.97 -20.31
CA VAL A 336 -16.09 -2.65 -20.65
C VAL A 336 -16.19 -2.45 -22.16
N THR A 337 -16.78 -1.34 -22.57
CA THR A 337 -17.00 -1.02 -23.99
C THR A 337 -16.33 0.31 -24.33
N VAL A 338 -15.52 0.30 -25.37
CA VAL A 338 -14.88 1.49 -25.94
C VAL A 338 -15.60 1.86 -27.23
N GLY A 339 -16.02 3.12 -27.34
CA GLY A 339 -16.78 3.63 -28.49
C GLY A 339 -18.23 3.15 -28.49
N ALA A 340 -18.90 3.28 -29.64
CA ALA A 340 -20.32 2.95 -29.81
C ALA A 340 -20.59 2.27 -31.16
N GLY A 341 -21.76 1.62 -31.27
CA GLY A 341 -22.25 1.00 -32.51
C GLY A 341 -21.43 -0.21 -32.96
N ALA A 342 -21.41 -0.47 -34.27
CA ALA A 342 -20.77 -1.66 -34.85
C ALA A 342 -19.22 -1.68 -34.74
N THR A 343 -18.60 -0.54 -34.43
CA THR A 343 -17.15 -0.40 -34.23
C THR A 343 -16.74 -0.47 -32.76
N ALA A 344 -17.71 -0.63 -31.85
CA ALA A 344 -17.43 -0.73 -30.43
C ALA A 344 -16.55 -1.95 -30.15
N LYS A 345 -15.54 -1.75 -29.30
CA LYS A 345 -14.68 -2.83 -28.82
C LYS A 345 -15.09 -3.18 -27.40
N THR A 346 -15.26 -4.46 -27.12
CA THR A 346 -15.74 -4.93 -25.82
C THR A 346 -14.75 -5.89 -25.19
N TRP A 347 -14.46 -5.65 -23.91
CA TRP A 347 -13.73 -6.55 -23.03
C TRP A 347 -14.73 -7.14 -22.04
N SER A 348 -14.66 -8.45 -21.82
CA SER A 348 -15.44 -9.10 -20.78
C SER A 348 -14.52 -9.68 -19.71
N TYR A 349 -14.92 -9.49 -18.46
CA TYR A 349 -14.21 -9.94 -17.28
C TYR A 349 -15.14 -10.87 -16.52
N ALA A 350 -14.75 -12.13 -16.39
CA ALA A 350 -15.49 -13.14 -15.66
C ALA A 350 -14.66 -13.60 -14.46
N TYR A 351 -15.22 -13.42 -13.26
CA TYR A 351 -14.55 -13.74 -12.01
C TYR A 351 -15.29 -14.88 -11.31
N THR A 352 -14.54 -15.84 -10.79
CA THR A 352 -15.05 -16.86 -9.88
C THR A 352 -14.23 -16.82 -8.60
N THR A 353 -14.93 -16.62 -7.49
CA THR A 353 -14.39 -16.76 -6.13
C THR A 353 -15.09 -17.95 -5.50
N SER A 354 -14.36 -19.01 -5.17
CA SER A 354 -14.92 -20.10 -4.37
C SER A 354 -15.13 -19.57 -2.95
N LEU A 355 -16.36 -19.70 -2.42
CA LEU A 355 -16.63 -19.33 -1.02
C LEU A 355 -15.72 -20.16 -0.09
N GLY A 356 -14.87 -19.49 0.68
CA GLY A 356 -13.96 -20.12 1.63
C GLY A 356 -12.55 -20.44 1.12
N GLU A 357 -12.21 -20.12 -0.14
CA GLU A 357 -10.85 -20.34 -0.66
C GLU A 357 -10.10 -19.03 -0.90
N SER A 358 -8.81 -19.06 -0.55
CA SER A 358 -7.82 -17.99 -0.78
C SER A 358 -7.50 -17.69 -2.26
N GLN A 359 -8.37 -18.07 -3.19
CA GLN A 359 -8.10 -18.06 -4.63
C GLN A 359 -9.16 -17.26 -5.39
N GLN A 360 -8.68 -16.45 -6.32
CA GLN A 360 -9.44 -15.69 -7.28
C GLN A 360 -9.10 -16.18 -8.68
N GLN A 361 -10.12 -16.55 -9.45
CA GLN A 361 -9.99 -16.82 -10.87
C GLN A 361 -10.57 -15.66 -11.66
N LEU A 362 -9.84 -15.21 -12.68
CA LEU A 362 -10.30 -14.21 -13.63
C LEU A 362 -10.00 -14.67 -15.06
N THR A 363 -11.01 -14.63 -15.92
CA THR A 363 -10.84 -14.69 -17.37
C THR A 363 -11.14 -13.33 -17.98
N VAL A 364 -10.19 -12.79 -18.75
CA VAL A 364 -10.37 -11.57 -19.55
C VAL A 364 -10.48 -11.95 -21.01
N THR A 365 -11.65 -11.71 -21.62
CA THR A 365 -11.84 -11.90 -23.07
C THR A 365 -11.71 -10.55 -23.75
N ARG A 366 -10.81 -10.46 -24.73
CA ARG A 366 -10.54 -9.26 -25.52
C ARG A 366 -11.53 -9.15 -26.69
N PRO A 367 -11.60 -7.98 -27.36
CA PRO A 367 -12.50 -7.79 -28.50
C PRO A 367 -12.28 -8.75 -29.68
N ASP A 368 -11.09 -9.35 -29.79
CA ASP A 368 -10.75 -10.35 -30.81
C ASP A 368 -11.11 -11.80 -30.40
N GLY A 369 -11.72 -11.98 -29.23
CA GLY A 369 -12.07 -13.29 -28.66
C GLY A 369 -10.90 -13.99 -27.97
N SER A 370 -9.70 -13.42 -27.99
CA SER A 370 -8.53 -13.98 -27.32
C SER A 370 -8.64 -13.78 -25.80
N THR A 371 -8.15 -14.75 -25.01
CA THR A 371 -8.38 -14.77 -23.56
C THR A 371 -7.10 -14.79 -22.74
N TRP A 372 -7.06 -14.00 -21.68
CA TRP A 372 -6.13 -14.18 -20.57
C TRP A 372 -6.82 -14.89 -19.42
N GLN A 373 -6.10 -15.77 -18.74
CA GLN A 373 -6.59 -16.46 -17.54
C GLN A 373 -5.64 -16.21 -16.37
N TYR A 374 -6.20 -15.90 -15.21
CA TYR A 374 -5.48 -15.62 -13.98
C TYR A 374 -6.04 -16.53 -12.90
N SER A 375 -5.18 -17.36 -12.30
CA SER A 375 -5.48 -18.14 -11.10
C SER A 375 -4.56 -17.60 -10.01
N LEU A 376 -5.09 -16.67 -9.24
CA LEU A 376 -4.32 -15.88 -8.28
C LEU A 376 -4.75 -16.22 -6.87
N HIS A 377 -3.79 -16.26 -5.97
CA HIS A 377 -4.04 -16.49 -4.57
C HIS A 377 -3.85 -15.18 -3.82
N TRP A 378 -4.91 -14.75 -3.14
CA TRP A 378 -4.72 -13.93 -1.96
C TRP A 378 -4.13 -14.82 -0.86
N GLN A 379 -3.38 -14.24 0.07
CA GLN A 379 -2.64 -14.96 1.11
C GLN A 379 -3.38 -16.17 1.75
N VAL A 380 -2.64 -17.22 2.10
CA VAL A 380 -3.16 -18.32 2.92
C VAL A 380 -3.28 -17.83 4.36
N ALA A 381 -4.50 -17.76 4.89
CA ALA A 381 -4.73 -17.42 6.30
C ALA A 381 -3.98 -18.37 7.27
N SER A 382 -3.68 -19.60 6.84
CA SER A 382 -2.84 -20.54 7.60
C SER A 382 -1.38 -20.10 7.72
N ALA A 383 -0.86 -19.30 6.78
CA ALA A 383 0.52 -18.79 6.78
C ALA A 383 0.80 -17.74 7.85
N MET A 384 -0.27 -17.22 8.43
CA MET A 384 -0.25 -16.23 9.49
C MET A 384 -0.99 -16.73 10.73
N SER A 385 -1.08 -18.05 10.96
CA SER A 385 -1.62 -18.56 12.23
C SER A 385 -0.66 -18.18 13.37
N VAL A 386 -0.79 -16.96 13.88
CA VAL A 386 -0.09 -16.40 15.04
C VAL A 386 -0.76 -16.89 16.35
N ALA A 387 -1.56 -17.95 16.27
CA ALA A 387 -2.32 -18.49 17.41
C ALA A 387 -1.47 -19.13 18.53
N GLN A 388 -0.14 -18.98 18.54
CA GLN A 388 0.71 -19.66 19.51
C GLN A 388 1.76 -18.80 20.23
N VAL A 389 2.02 -17.52 19.91
CA VAL A 389 3.12 -16.78 20.57
C VAL A 389 2.88 -15.27 20.84
N GLU A 390 1.65 -14.80 21.03
CA GLU A 390 1.42 -13.37 21.37
C GLU A 390 0.56 -13.21 22.63
N THR A 391 1.02 -13.72 23.78
CA THR A 391 0.43 -13.34 25.08
C THR A 391 1.00 -12.04 25.65
N VAL A 392 2.10 -11.53 25.07
CA VAL A 392 2.65 -10.21 25.38
C VAL A 392 3.33 -9.66 24.11
N PRO A 393 2.84 -8.59 23.46
CA PRO A 393 3.66 -7.83 22.53
C PRO A 393 4.94 -7.41 23.25
N THR A 394 6.04 -8.06 22.90
CA THR A 394 7.36 -7.68 23.36
C THR A 394 8.08 -6.92 22.25
N CYS A 395 8.83 -5.90 22.66
CA CYS A 395 9.66 -5.05 21.84
C CYS A 395 10.93 -5.76 21.29
N PRO A 396 11.04 -7.09 21.44
CA PRO A 396 11.57 -7.93 20.37
C PRO A 396 10.54 -8.96 19.87
N TYR A 397 10.10 -8.81 18.63
CA TYR A 397 9.46 -9.89 17.89
C TYR A 397 10.53 -10.81 17.34
N ASP A 398 10.54 -12.08 17.74
CA ASP A 398 11.30 -13.11 17.03
C ASP A 398 10.51 -14.42 16.97
N THR A 399 10.59 -15.05 15.81
CA THR A 399 10.06 -16.38 15.43
C THR A 399 8.60 -16.45 14.94
N VAL A 400 8.39 -16.06 13.67
CA VAL A 400 7.41 -16.80 12.83
C VAL A 400 8.20 -17.46 11.70
N PRO A 401 7.94 -18.74 11.36
CA PRO A 401 8.69 -19.43 10.31
C PRO A 401 8.65 -18.68 8.97
N ASN A 402 9.81 -18.62 8.32
CA ASN A 402 9.90 -18.37 6.88
C ASN A 402 9.48 -19.64 6.12
N GLY A 403 8.89 -19.50 4.93
CA GLY A 403 8.85 -20.60 3.96
C GLY A 403 7.48 -21.03 3.43
N GLU A 404 6.37 -20.52 3.96
CA GLU A 404 5.07 -20.72 3.31
C GLU A 404 5.01 -19.97 1.97
N TYR A 405 4.52 -20.66 0.94
CA TYR A 405 4.49 -20.13 -0.42
C TYR A 405 3.12 -20.34 -1.07
N VAL A 406 2.80 -19.47 -2.02
CA VAL A 406 1.68 -19.63 -2.95
C VAL A 406 2.16 -19.36 -4.36
N ASP A 407 1.58 -20.06 -5.33
CA ASP A 407 1.89 -19.89 -6.74
C ASP A 407 0.78 -19.05 -7.40
N GLN A 408 1.17 -18.01 -8.12
CA GLN A 408 0.31 -17.19 -8.96
C GLN A 408 0.45 -17.68 -10.39
N THR A 409 -0.64 -18.09 -11.03
CA THR A 409 -0.60 -18.65 -12.39
C THR A 409 -1.32 -17.72 -13.36
N ILE A 410 -0.66 -17.40 -14.48
CA ILE A 410 -1.19 -16.55 -15.55
C ILE A 410 -1.02 -17.29 -16.88
N ILE A 411 -2.08 -17.41 -17.66
CA ILE A 411 -2.07 -18.01 -18.99
C ILE A 411 -2.42 -16.93 -20.00
N SER A 412 -1.52 -16.72 -20.96
CA SER A 412 -1.70 -15.76 -22.06
C SER A 412 -2.59 -16.33 -23.17
N PRO A 413 -3.09 -15.48 -24.09
CA PRO A 413 -3.88 -15.95 -25.23
C PRO A 413 -3.14 -16.89 -26.18
N SER A 414 -1.80 -16.87 -26.16
CA SER A 414 -0.97 -17.80 -26.94
C SER A 414 -0.87 -19.20 -26.32
N GLY A 415 -1.36 -19.38 -25.08
CA GLY A 415 -1.17 -20.58 -24.28
C GLY A 415 0.16 -20.62 -23.51
N ALA A 416 0.97 -19.57 -23.55
CA ALA A 416 2.13 -19.44 -22.67
C ALA A 416 1.67 -19.22 -21.22
N THR A 417 2.27 -19.96 -20.28
CA THR A 417 1.94 -19.99 -18.86
C THR A 417 3.10 -19.45 -18.04
N LEU A 418 2.81 -18.44 -17.23
CA LEU A 418 3.69 -17.88 -16.23
C LEU A 418 3.25 -18.35 -14.84
N VAL A 419 4.18 -18.92 -14.08
CA VAL A 419 4.00 -19.26 -12.67
C VAL A 419 4.96 -18.42 -11.84
N ILE A 420 4.43 -17.62 -10.92
CA ILE A 420 5.21 -16.80 -9.98
C ILE A 420 5.01 -17.38 -8.59
N ARG A 421 6.09 -17.86 -7.96
CA ARG A 421 6.06 -18.27 -6.56
C ARG A 421 6.36 -17.10 -5.67
N VAL A 422 5.44 -16.78 -4.76
CA VAL A 422 5.68 -15.83 -3.68
C VAL A 422 5.79 -16.58 -2.35
N THR A 423 6.71 -16.18 -1.49
CA THR A 423 7.02 -16.86 -0.23
C THR A 423 7.07 -15.84 0.91
N ARG A 424 6.42 -16.16 2.03
CA ARG A 424 6.45 -15.32 3.22
C ARG A 424 7.89 -15.20 3.72
N ARG A 425 8.37 -13.97 3.83
CA ARG A 425 9.74 -13.66 4.20
C ARG A 425 9.80 -12.44 5.12
N MET A 426 10.71 -12.50 6.09
CA MET A 426 11.06 -11.38 6.95
C MET A 426 12.08 -10.45 6.27
N PHE A 427 11.91 -9.15 6.47
CA PHE A 427 12.82 -8.08 6.07
C PHE A 427 13.12 -7.18 7.25
N GLY A 428 14.28 -6.51 7.21
CA GLY A 428 14.81 -5.78 8.35
C GLY A 428 15.31 -4.38 7.99
N ARG A 429 15.27 -3.51 9.01
CA ARG A 429 15.87 -2.18 9.08
C ARG A 429 16.93 -2.17 10.17
N SER A 430 18.02 -1.45 9.93
CA SER A 430 19.13 -1.28 10.84
C SER A 430 19.11 0.11 11.47
N TYR A 431 19.79 0.26 12.61
CA TYR A 431 19.89 1.53 13.35
C TYR A 431 18.53 2.15 13.74
N VAL A 432 17.49 1.32 13.93
CA VAL A 432 16.15 1.82 14.26
C VAL A 432 16.14 2.35 15.69
N PRO A 433 15.61 3.54 15.98
CA PRO A 433 15.39 3.99 17.35
C PRO A 433 14.46 3.02 18.09
N LYS A 434 14.87 2.54 19.25
CA LYS A 434 14.03 1.68 20.08
C LYS A 434 13.02 2.54 20.84
N ASP A 435 11.76 2.43 20.45
CA ASP A 435 10.63 3.16 21.06
C ASP A 435 9.42 2.20 21.12
N CYS A 436 8.98 1.92 22.35
CA CYS A 436 7.94 0.93 22.67
C CYS A 436 6.82 1.67 23.42
N PHE A 437 5.64 1.78 22.81
CA PHE A 437 4.49 2.42 23.44
C PHE A 437 3.56 1.38 24.05
N ASN A 438 2.72 1.80 25.02
CA ASN A 438 1.95 0.91 25.89
C ASN A 438 2.83 -0.14 26.61
N ALA A 439 4.11 0.19 26.82
CA ALA A 439 5.03 -0.66 27.55
C ALA A 439 4.62 -0.71 29.02
N ASN A 440 4.48 -1.91 29.56
CA ASN A 440 4.40 -2.12 31.00
C ASN A 440 5.79 -1.85 31.61
N PRO A 441 5.95 -0.85 32.49
CA PRO A 441 7.25 -0.50 33.04
C PRO A 441 7.90 -1.62 33.87
N ASN A 442 7.10 -2.60 34.31
CA ASN A 442 7.57 -3.75 35.09
C ASN A 442 7.97 -4.95 34.22
N ILE A 443 7.69 -4.93 32.92
CA ILE A 443 8.03 -6.00 31.99
C ILE A 443 9.03 -5.44 30.98
N PRO A 444 10.32 -5.85 31.07
CA PRO A 444 11.34 -5.45 30.10
C PRO A 444 10.85 -5.72 28.68
N ASP A 445 11.01 -4.72 27.81
CA ASP A 445 10.60 -4.79 26.43
C ASP A 445 9.14 -5.21 26.23
N SER A 446 8.21 -4.78 27.08
CA SER A 446 6.78 -4.89 26.75
C SER A 446 6.32 -3.75 25.86
N GLY A 447 5.16 -3.92 25.22
CA GLY A 447 4.52 -2.90 24.41
C GLY A 447 4.75 -3.08 22.90
N ILE A 448 4.26 -2.12 22.15
CA ILE A 448 4.20 -2.16 20.69
C ILE A 448 5.30 -1.26 20.11
N MET A 449 6.02 -1.75 19.10
CA MET A 449 7.12 -1.03 18.48
C MET A 449 6.56 0.18 17.70
N LYS A 450 6.94 1.40 18.08
CA LYS A 450 6.58 2.60 17.31
C LYS A 450 7.19 2.53 15.92
N TYR A 451 8.49 2.24 15.86
CA TYR A 451 9.26 2.05 14.63
C TYR A 451 9.63 0.56 14.48
N PRO A 452 8.95 -0.19 13.59
CA PRO A 452 9.23 -1.62 13.45
C PRO A 452 10.58 -1.88 12.79
N LYS A 453 11.55 -2.48 13.48
CA LYS A 453 12.84 -2.85 12.84
C LYS A 453 12.72 -4.04 11.88
N ASP A 454 11.63 -4.79 11.93
CA ASP A 454 11.34 -5.92 11.06
C ASP A 454 9.91 -5.86 10.54
N TRP A 455 9.68 -6.45 9.36
CA TRP A 455 8.34 -6.68 8.81
C TRP A 455 8.34 -7.93 7.93
N TYR A 456 7.15 -8.43 7.62
CA TYR A 456 6.97 -9.54 6.68
C TYR A 456 6.35 -9.05 5.38
N ALA A 457 6.72 -9.72 4.29
CA ALA A 457 6.11 -9.59 2.97
C ALA A 457 6.11 -10.94 2.24
N PHE A 458 5.23 -11.13 1.26
CA PHE A 458 5.29 -12.25 0.34
C PHE A 458 6.23 -11.90 -0.81
N ALA A 459 7.48 -12.37 -0.68
CA ALA A 459 8.54 -12.08 -1.64
C ALA A 459 8.53 -13.09 -2.78
N VAL A 460 8.63 -12.64 -4.03
CA VAL A 460 8.84 -13.50 -5.20
C VAL A 460 10.13 -14.29 -5.00
N THR A 461 10.09 -15.62 -5.13
CA THR A 461 11.28 -16.49 -5.03
C THR A 461 11.59 -17.19 -6.35
N SER A 462 10.57 -17.42 -7.19
CA SER A 462 10.76 -17.92 -8.55
C SER A 462 9.72 -17.38 -9.51
N ARG A 463 10.12 -17.30 -10.78
CA ARG A 463 9.27 -16.98 -11.92
C ARG A 463 9.58 -17.96 -13.03
N THR A 464 8.61 -18.73 -13.48
CA THR A 464 8.80 -19.74 -14.53
C THR A 464 7.84 -19.49 -15.68
N LEU A 465 8.39 -19.29 -16.87
CA LEU A 465 7.64 -19.18 -18.12
C LEU A 465 7.76 -20.49 -18.90
N SER A 466 6.63 -21.02 -19.36
CA SER A 466 6.54 -22.25 -20.15
C SER A 466 5.41 -22.14 -21.17
N GLY A 467 5.37 -23.05 -22.15
CA GLY A 467 4.30 -23.07 -23.16
C GLY A 467 4.68 -23.89 -24.38
N SER A 468 3.71 -24.15 -25.26
CA SER A 468 3.96 -24.85 -26.52
C SER A 468 4.97 -24.08 -27.38
N GLY A 469 6.03 -24.74 -27.82
CA GLY A 469 7.10 -24.12 -28.62
C GLY A 469 8.04 -23.18 -27.84
N LEU A 470 7.88 -23.04 -26.52
CA LEU A 470 8.77 -22.27 -25.67
C LEU A 470 9.71 -23.20 -24.90
N THR A 471 11.00 -22.88 -24.87
CA THR A 471 11.91 -23.45 -23.87
C THR A 471 11.50 -22.91 -22.50
N THR A 472 11.28 -23.80 -21.53
CA THR A 472 10.97 -23.38 -20.17
C THR A 472 12.12 -22.57 -19.59
N THR A 473 11.82 -21.35 -19.14
CA THR A 473 12.80 -20.43 -18.56
C THR A 473 12.39 -20.07 -17.14
N THR A 474 13.34 -20.14 -16.21
CA THR A 474 13.11 -19.81 -14.80
C THR A 474 14.07 -18.73 -14.32
N TRP A 475 13.53 -17.69 -13.69
CA TRP A 475 14.28 -16.73 -12.89
C TRP A 475 14.13 -17.10 -11.42
N THR A 476 15.22 -16.95 -10.66
CA THR A 476 15.21 -17.16 -9.20
C THR A 476 15.63 -15.89 -8.47
N TYR A 477 14.98 -15.65 -7.33
CA TYR A 477 15.17 -14.46 -6.52
C TYR A 477 15.68 -14.88 -5.14
N THR A 478 16.85 -14.36 -4.77
CA THR A 478 17.46 -14.60 -3.46
C THR A 478 17.67 -13.26 -2.79
N TYR A 479 17.34 -13.15 -1.51
CA TYR A 479 17.52 -11.91 -0.77
C TYR A 479 18.51 -12.10 0.38
N ALA A 480 19.10 -11.01 0.83
CA ALA A 480 19.94 -10.98 2.03
C ALA A 480 19.14 -11.37 3.29
N PRO A 481 19.81 -11.85 4.35
CA PRO A 481 19.21 -11.90 5.68
C PRO A 481 18.68 -10.51 6.11
N PRO A 482 17.64 -10.43 6.97
CA PRO A 482 17.04 -9.15 7.39
C PRO A 482 18.06 -8.14 7.97
N THR A 483 19.02 -8.64 8.75
CA THR A 483 20.07 -7.84 9.43
C THR A 483 19.52 -6.64 10.21
N SER A 484 18.38 -6.81 10.88
CA SER A 484 17.78 -5.72 11.64
C SER A 484 18.53 -5.43 12.93
N SER A 485 18.49 -4.17 13.36
CA SER A 485 19.15 -3.74 14.58
C SER A 485 18.52 -2.49 15.17
N TRP A 486 18.57 -2.41 16.50
CA TRP A 486 18.25 -1.19 17.24
C TRP A 486 19.46 -0.27 17.26
N LEU A 487 19.23 1.04 17.21
CA LEU A 487 20.26 2.08 17.26
C LEU A 487 21.21 1.90 18.46
N GLN A 488 20.64 1.59 19.63
CA GLN A 488 21.40 1.38 20.87
C GLN A 488 22.38 0.18 20.80
N ASN A 489 22.13 -0.79 19.92
CA ASN A 489 22.98 -1.96 19.71
C ASN A 489 24.11 -1.67 18.70
N CYS A 490 24.12 -0.48 18.12
CA CYS A 490 25.03 -0.08 17.05
C CYS A 490 25.92 1.08 17.50
N PRO A 491 26.99 0.82 18.29
CA PRO A 491 27.80 1.87 18.93
C PRO A 491 28.58 2.75 17.95
N THR A 492 28.73 2.35 16.69
CA THR A 492 29.38 3.18 15.66
C THR A 492 28.55 3.20 14.37
N PRO A 493 28.77 4.19 13.48
CA PRO A 493 28.13 4.22 12.17
C PRO A 493 28.46 3.05 11.25
N THR A 494 29.28 2.07 11.66
CA THR A 494 29.62 0.87 10.89
C THR A 494 29.50 -0.43 11.68
N SER A 495 29.07 -0.39 12.94
CA SER A 495 28.99 -1.57 13.81
C SER A 495 27.85 -2.54 13.46
N CYS A 496 26.84 -2.08 12.73
CA CYS A 496 25.72 -2.89 12.25
C CYS A 496 25.65 -2.81 10.72
N ALA A 497 25.18 -3.90 10.09
CA ALA A 497 24.98 -3.94 8.65
C ALA A 497 23.97 -2.85 8.22
N GLY A 498 24.43 -1.93 7.36
CA GLY A 498 23.63 -0.80 6.84
C GLY A 498 23.00 -1.05 5.47
N THR A 499 23.14 -2.26 4.95
CA THR A 499 22.71 -2.61 3.59
C THR A 499 22.14 -4.01 3.53
N VAL A 500 21.18 -4.20 2.62
CA VAL A 500 20.63 -5.51 2.22
C VAL A 500 20.66 -5.61 0.70
N TRP A 501 20.49 -6.81 0.16
CA TRP A 501 20.56 -7.04 -1.29
C TRP A 501 19.56 -8.06 -1.77
N THR A 502 19.29 -8.01 -3.07
CA THR A 502 18.46 -8.97 -3.82
C THR A 502 19.21 -9.40 -5.07
N ASP A 503 19.36 -10.71 -5.25
CA ASP A 503 19.91 -11.35 -6.42
C ASP A 503 18.77 -11.87 -7.29
N VAL A 504 18.75 -11.45 -8.56
CA VAL A 504 17.91 -12.02 -9.62
C VAL A 504 18.81 -12.85 -10.51
N THR A 505 18.64 -14.17 -10.53
CA THR A 505 19.37 -15.08 -11.42
C THR A 505 18.50 -15.40 -12.63
N SER A 506 19.02 -15.12 -13.81
CA SER A 506 18.36 -15.37 -15.10
C SER A 506 18.49 -16.84 -15.53
N PRO A 507 17.67 -17.30 -16.49
CA PRO A 507 17.72 -18.68 -16.99
C PRO A 507 19.08 -19.11 -17.58
N ASP A 508 19.88 -18.16 -18.07
CA ASP A 508 21.23 -18.39 -18.59
C ASP A 508 22.29 -18.50 -17.48
N GLY A 509 21.89 -18.40 -16.21
CA GLY A 509 22.75 -18.40 -15.03
C GLY A 509 23.39 -17.05 -14.71
N SER A 510 23.23 -16.02 -15.56
CA SER A 510 23.68 -14.66 -15.23
C SER A 510 22.88 -14.12 -14.05
N ARG A 511 23.49 -13.22 -13.27
CA ARG A 511 22.89 -12.73 -12.03
C ARG A 511 23.01 -11.22 -11.93
N ARG A 512 21.91 -10.54 -11.59
CA ARG A 512 21.92 -9.14 -11.17
C ARG A 512 21.72 -9.04 -9.67
N ARG A 513 22.55 -8.25 -8.99
CA ARG A 513 22.41 -7.90 -7.57
C ARG A 513 22.02 -6.43 -7.44
N SER A 514 20.97 -6.16 -6.68
CA SER A 514 20.57 -4.81 -6.28
C SER A 514 20.78 -4.66 -4.77
N ILE A 515 21.54 -3.64 -4.36
CA ILE A 515 21.94 -3.39 -2.97
C ILE A 515 21.27 -2.10 -2.49
N PHE A 516 20.52 -2.20 -1.39
CA PHE A 516 19.73 -1.12 -0.83
C PHE A 516 20.23 -0.73 0.56
N SER A 517 20.04 0.53 0.94
CA SER A 517 20.15 0.93 2.34
C SER A 517 19.01 0.30 3.14
N ASN A 518 19.33 -0.31 4.27
CA ASN A 518 18.34 -0.69 5.28
C ASN A 518 18.41 0.20 6.52
N ARG A 519 19.19 1.28 6.51
CA ARG A 519 19.34 2.17 7.67
C ARG A 519 18.09 3.02 7.87
N PHE A 520 17.69 3.19 9.12
CA PHE A 520 16.67 4.16 9.53
C PHE A 520 17.25 5.58 9.51
N ASP A 521 17.47 6.10 8.30
CA ASP A 521 17.97 7.45 8.03
C ASP A 521 17.40 7.96 6.70
N GLU A 522 17.87 9.10 6.18
CA GLU A 522 17.42 9.69 4.91
C GLU A 522 17.69 8.81 3.67
N THR A 523 18.51 7.76 3.82
CA THR A 523 18.83 6.81 2.75
C THR A 523 17.94 5.57 2.78
N GLU A 524 17.10 5.39 3.79
CA GLU A 524 16.30 4.18 3.98
C GLU A 524 15.61 3.74 2.67
N ASN A 525 15.80 2.48 2.31
CA ASN A 525 15.28 1.84 1.11
C ASN A 525 15.87 2.33 -0.23
N LYS A 526 16.76 3.33 -0.27
CA LYS A 526 17.37 3.76 -1.54
C LYS A 526 18.31 2.69 -2.13
N LEU A 527 18.30 2.56 -3.45
CA LEU A 527 19.22 1.70 -4.21
C LEU A 527 20.62 2.31 -4.20
N LEU A 528 21.57 1.68 -3.52
CA LEU A 528 22.94 2.18 -3.38
C LEU A 528 23.85 1.66 -4.48
N ARG A 529 23.62 0.43 -4.95
CA ARG A 529 24.49 -0.21 -5.94
C ARG A 529 23.76 -1.31 -6.72
N GLU A 530 24.09 -1.45 -8.00
CA GLU A 530 23.72 -2.59 -8.83
C GLU A 530 24.97 -3.30 -9.35
N GLU A 531 24.93 -4.62 -9.47
CA GLU A 531 26.02 -5.45 -9.97
C GLU A 531 25.48 -6.52 -10.94
N ASP A 532 26.04 -6.59 -12.15
CA ASP A 532 25.73 -7.63 -13.14
C ASP A 532 26.87 -8.65 -13.20
N TYR A 533 26.55 -9.92 -13.06
CA TYR A 533 27.48 -11.05 -13.09
C TYR A 533 27.20 -11.98 -14.28
N THR A 534 28.25 -12.55 -14.85
CA THR A 534 28.17 -13.71 -15.75
C THR A 534 27.65 -14.96 -15.01
N SER A 535 27.31 -16.00 -15.78
CA SER A 535 26.98 -17.32 -15.23
C SER A 535 28.13 -18.03 -14.51
N SER A 536 29.39 -17.63 -14.75
CA SER A 536 30.55 -18.13 -13.99
C SER A 536 30.81 -17.33 -12.70
N GLY A 537 30.01 -16.31 -12.39
CA GLY A 537 30.16 -15.46 -11.22
C GLY A 537 31.13 -14.28 -11.38
N GLN A 538 31.69 -14.06 -12.58
CA GLN A 538 32.52 -12.89 -12.87
C GLN A 538 31.66 -11.61 -12.93
N LEU A 539 32.06 -10.56 -12.21
CA LEU A 539 31.44 -9.23 -12.27
C LEU A 539 31.71 -8.56 -13.64
N LEU A 540 30.65 -8.24 -14.37
CA LEU A 540 30.70 -7.57 -15.68
C LEU A 540 30.57 -6.06 -15.56
N ARG A 541 29.67 -5.64 -14.68
CA ARG A 541 29.28 -4.24 -14.52
C ARG A 541 28.88 -3.97 -13.08
N SER A 542 29.30 -2.84 -12.53
CA SER A 542 28.72 -2.28 -11.30
C SER A 542 28.22 -0.87 -11.56
N LYS A 543 27.23 -0.43 -10.81
CA LYS A 543 26.68 0.92 -10.86
C LYS A 543 26.39 1.40 -9.44
N ASP A 544 27.20 2.33 -8.95
CA ASP A 544 27.08 2.92 -7.62
C ASP A 544 26.27 4.21 -7.68
N TYR A 545 25.41 4.44 -6.69
CA TYR A 545 24.56 5.63 -6.56
C TYR A 545 24.93 6.42 -5.31
N THR A 546 25.07 7.74 -5.47
CA THR A 546 25.21 8.68 -4.36
C THR A 546 24.05 9.67 -4.41
N TYR A 547 23.38 9.84 -3.28
CA TYR A 547 22.21 10.72 -3.17
C TYR A 547 22.59 12.08 -2.57
N ALA A 548 21.91 13.13 -3.02
CA ALA A 548 21.95 14.46 -2.41
C ALA A 548 21.03 14.50 -1.18
N ALA A 549 21.36 13.70 -0.18
CA ALA A 549 20.59 13.61 1.06
C ALA A 549 21.17 14.55 2.13
N VAL A 550 20.33 14.99 3.07
CA VAL A 550 20.71 15.84 4.20
C VAL A 550 20.39 15.10 5.48
N SER A 551 21.42 14.69 6.22
CA SER A 551 21.24 14.05 7.52
C SER A 551 20.59 15.02 8.50
N MET A 552 19.64 14.53 9.32
CA MET A 552 19.06 15.32 10.40
C MET A 552 20.08 15.76 11.45
N ALA A 553 21.20 15.05 11.59
CA ALA A 553 22.30 15.46 12.48
C ALA A 553 22.97 16.77 12.01
N ASP A 554 22.89 17.09 10.72
CA ASP A 554 23.52 18.25 10.09
C ASP A 554 22.48 19.28 9.59
N TRP A 555 21.30 19.34 10.22
CA TRP A 555 20.15 20.16 9.76
C TRP A 555 20.48 21.66 9.54
N THR A 556 21.46 22.20 10.27
CA THR A 556 21.89 23.60 10.15
C THR A 556 22.79 23.87 8.94
N ASN A 557 23.36 22.82 8.34
CA ASN A 557 24.35 22.90 7.27
C ASN A 557 23.83 22.28 5.96
N ASN A 558 22.63 22.67 5.54
CA ASN A 558 22.08 22.20 4.26
C ASN A 558 22.83 22.82 3.07
N PRO A 559 23.55 22.03 2.26
CA PRO A 559 24.29 22.56 1.12
C PRO A 559 23.40 22.75 -0.12
N TYR A 560 22.13 22.33 -0.09
CA TYR A 560 21.23 22.30 -1.25
C TYR A 560 20.21 23.46 -1.23
N PRO A 561 19.69 23.87 -2.41
CA PRO A 561 18.80 25.04 -2.53
C PRO A 561 17.33 24.81 -2.10
N TRP A 562 16.97 23.58 -1.69
CA TRP A 562 15.67 23.26 -1.11
C TRP A 562 15.73 23.24 0.41
N PRO A 563 14.61 23.44 1.14
CA PRO A 563 14.59 23.31 2.60
C PRO A 563 14.86 21.87 3.04
N VAL A 564 15.40 21.69 4.25
CA VAL A 564 15.70 20.34 4.78
C VAL A 564 14.41 19.54 5.02
N SER A 565 13.31 20.20 5.40
CA SER A 565 11.96 19.63 5.38
C SER A 565 11.13 20.29 4.29
N ILE A 566 10.51 19.49 3.43
CA ILE A 566 9.54 19.99 2.44
C ILE A 566 8.12 20.00 3.01
N GLY A 567 7.84 19.14 3.98
CA GLY A 567 6.54 19.03 4.61
C GLY A 567 6.58 18.16 5.87
N ASN A 568 5.45 18.19 6.60
CA ASN A 568 5.26 17.39 7.80
C ASN A 568 4.18 16.32 7.57
N ASP A 569 4.63 15.08 7.52
CA ASP A 569 3.79 13.90 7.46
C ASP A 569 3.09 13.69 8.81
N GLN A 570 1.77 13.51 8.76
CA GLN A 570 0.95 13.36 9.96
C GLN A 570 1.08 11.95 10.55
N GLN A 571 1.58 10.98 9.79
CA GLN A 571 1.88 9.64 10.27
C GLN A 571 3.27 9.59 10.92
N THR A 572 3.32 9.23 12.20
CA THR A 572 4.53 9.30 13.05
C THR A 572 5.24 7.97 13.29
N ARG A 573 4.75 6.86 12.73
CA ARG A 573 5.33 5.50 12.90
C ARG A 573 6.29 5.04 11.80
N GLN A 574 6.56 5.94 10.86
CA GLN A 574 7.50 5.73 9.78
C GLN A 574 8.73 6.62 9.95
N ASN A 575 9.74 6.40 9.12
CA ASN A 575 10.88 7.30 9.04
C ASN A 575 10.49 8.57 8.28
N SER A 576 10.25 9.66 9.01
CA SER A 576 9.82 10.94 8.45
C SER A 576 10.84 11.57 7.49
N GLN A 577 12.11 11.15 7.53
CA GLN A 577 13.12 11.63 6.57
C GLN A 577 12.83 11.12 5.15
N THR A 578 12.21 9.94 5.03
CA THR A 578 11.92 9.33 3.72
C THR A 578 10.76 10.00 2.98
N SER A 579 9.78 10.54 3.70
CA SER A 579 8.65 11.28 3.13
C SER A 579 8.90 12.78 3.11
N GLY A 580 9.49 13.35 4.16
CA GLY A 580 9.63 14.79 4.39
C GLY A 580 10.89 15.43 3.80
N GLN A 581 11.76 14.69 3.10
CA GLN A 581 12.98 15.23 2.50
C GLN A 581 13.16 14.80 1.04
N TRP A 582 13.74 15.68 0.23
CA TRP A 582 14.27 15.30 -1.06
C TRP A 582 15.70 14.80 -0.93
N ALA A 583 15.94 13.63 -1.53
CA ALA A 583 17.27 13.06 -1.68
C ALA A 583 17.40 12.47 -3.09
N PRO A 584 17.51 13.33 -4.13
CA PRO A 584 17.66 12.87 -5.51
C PRO A 584 19.04 12.25 -5.73
N VAL A 585 19.21 11.50 -6.82
CA VAL A 585 20.54 11.01 -7.21
C VAL A 585 21.43 12.19 -7.58
N ARG A 586 22.59 12.30 -6.93
CA ARG A 586 23.62 13.31 -7.23
C ARG A 586 24.69 12.75 -8.14
N ARG A 587 25.10 11.51 -7.92
CA ARG A 587 26.22 10.90 -8.65
C ARG A 587 25.91 9.44 -8.94
N THR A 588 26.30 9.00 -10.13
CA THR A 588 26.29 7.60 -10.53
C THR A 588 27.64 7.26 -11.13
N VAL A 589 28.26 6.17 -10.67
CA VAL A 589 29.52 5.66 -11.21
C VAL A 589 29.27 4.25 -11.73
N THR A 590 29.45 4.05 -13.04
CA THR A 590 29.34 2.73 -13.69
C THR A 590 30.73 2.20 -14.00
N MET A 591 31.10 1.07 -13.44
CA MET A 591 32.29 0.32 -13.86
C MET A 591 31.88 -0.74 -14.87
N GLN A 592 32.50 -0.77 -16.05
CA GLN A 592 32.22 -1.76 -17.08
C GLN A 592 33.46 -1.93 -17.97
N GLN A 593 33.88 -3.19 -18.19
CA GLN A 593 35.00 -3.54 -19.08
C GLN A 593 36.30 -2.75 -18.78
N GLY A 594 36.65 -2.61 -17.49
CA GLY A 594 37.86 -1.89 -17.06
C GLY A 594 37.80 -0.37 -17.27
N ARG A 595 36.62 0.20 -17.55
CA ARG A 595 36.38 1.64 -17.63
C ARG A 595 35.38 2.10 -16.60
N SER A 596 35.57 3.31 -16.11
CA SER A 596 34.63 4.02 -15.25
C SER A 596 33.89 5.07 -16.06
N PHE A 597 32.57 5.10 -15.97
CA PHE A 597 31.69 6.12 -16.53
C PHE A 597 30.96 6.80 -15.39
N MET A 598 31.07 8.12 -15.26
CA MET A 598 30.39 8.84 -14.20
C MET A 598 29.42 9.88 -14.77
N TRP A 599 28.28 9.97 -14.09
CA TRP A 599 27.26 11.00 -14.22
C TRP A 599 27.20 11.73 -12.88
N GLU A 600 27.27 13.05 -12.87
CA GLU A 600 27.27 13.84 -11.64
C GLU A 600 26.55 15.17 -11.80
N VAL A 601 25.78 15.56 -10.79
CA VAL A 601 25.33 16.94 -10.55
C VAL A 601 26.38 17.63 -9.67
N PRO A 602 27.21 18.53 -10.23
CA PRO A 602 28.36 19.04 -9.50
C PRO A 602 27.95 20.05 -8.42
N PHE A 603 28.79 20.17 -7.38
CA PHE A 603 28.65 21.19 -6.34
C PHE A 603 29.03 22.61 -6.77
N ALA A 604 29.41 22.81 -8.03
CA ALA A 604 29.80 24.11 -8.57
C ALA A 604 28.95 24.48 -9.80
N CYS A 605 27.88 25.24 -9.58
CA CYS A 605 27.06 25.79 -10.65
C CYS A 605 27.73 27.03 -11.26
N GLY A 606 28.36 26.85 -12.44
CA GLY A 606 29.12 27.88 -13.15
C GLY A 606 30.62 27.87 -12.85
N GLN A 607 31.36 28.90 -13.27
CA GLN A 607 32.81 29.02 -13.04
C GLN A 607 33.18 29.62 -11.67
N ILE A 608 32.21 30.17 -10.92
CA ILE A 608 32.46 30.94 -9.68
C ILE A 608 31.59 30.45 -8.49
N GLY A 609 30.62 29.56 -8.70
CA GLY A 609 29.70 29.13 -7.64
C GLY A 609 30.18 27.90 -6.85
N THR A 610 29.95 27.90 -5.53
CA THR A 610 30.08 26.74 -4.62
C THR A 610 28.75 26.03 -4.33
N ALA A 611 27.67 26.49 -4.97
CA ALA A 611 26.33 25.92 -4.81
C ALA A 611 26.11 24.74 -5.77
N PRO A 612 25.40 23.68 -5.32
CA PRO A 612 25.11 22.52 -6.13
C PRO A 612 24.18 22.85 -7.31
N CYS A 613 24.40 22.13 -8.41
CA CYS A 613 23.68 22.31 -9.67
C CYS A 613 22.28 21.69 -9.68
N PHE A 614 21.50 21.99 -8.64
CA PHE A 614 20.08 21.69 -8.59
C PHE A 614 19.26 22.99 -8.50
N ASP A 615 17.98 22.91 -8.83
CA ASP A 615 17.02 23.95 -8.48
C ASP A 615 16.36 23.71 -7.11
N ALA A 616 15.51 24.65 -6.69
CA ALA A 616 14.79 24.60 -5.42
C ALA A 616 13.78 23.44 -5.30
N TYR A 617 13.57 22.64 -6.35
CA TYR A 617 12.70 21.45 -6.38
C TYR A 617 13.50 20.14 -6.53
N ALA A 618 14.80 20.19 -6.23
CA ALA A 618 15.71 19.06 -6.30
C ALA A 618 15.90 18.47 -7.71
N ARG A 619 15.66 19.27 -8.76
CA ARG A 619 15.88 18.87 -10.15
C ARG A 619 17.27 19.30 -10.63
N PRO A 620 18.05 18.44 -11.30
CA PRO A 620 19.34 18.85 -11.86
C PRO A 620 19.20 19.97 -12.89
N ILE A 621 19.93 21.07 -12.72
CA ILE A 621 20.03 22.16 -13.71
C ILE A 621 21.28 22.04 -14.58
N ARG A 622 22.30 21.30 -14.12
CA ARG A 622 23.50 20.96 -14.88
C ARG A 622 23.99 19.58 -14.48
N VAL A 623 24.48 18.84 -15.48
CA VAL A 623 25.07 17.51 -15.33
C VAL A 623 26.44 17.48 -16.00
N VAL A 624 27.40 16.84 -15.36
CA VAL A 624 28.71 16.50 -15.93
C VAL A 624 28.76 14.99 -16.16
N LYS A 625 29.29 14.59 -17.31
CA LYS A 625 29.54 13.19 -17.66
C LYS A 625 31.01 13.03 -18.03
N ASN A 626 31.68 12.01 -17.51
CA ASN A 626 33.06 11.68 -17.87
C ASN A 626 33.25 10.17 -17.99
N SER A 627 34.35 9.79 -18.63
CA SER A 627 34.79 8.39 -18.71
C SER A 627 36.31 8.33 -18.56
N ALA A 628 36.81 7.37 -17.78
CA ALA A 628 38.24 7.14 -17.59
C ALA A 628 38.54 5.64 -17.58
N ALA A 629 39.81 5.28 -17.76
CA ALA A 629 40.26 3.92 -17.43
C ALA A 629 40.02 3.69 -15.92
N SER A 630 39.64 2.47 -15.53
CA SER A 630 39.54 2.11 -14.13
C SER A 630 40.94 2.18 -13.49
N PRO A 631 41.09 2.77 -12.29
CA PRO A 631 42.35 2.74 -11.56
C PRO A 631 42.79 1.32 -11.20
#